data_AF-A0A8A4UZ54-F1
#
_entry.id   AF-A0A8A4UZ54-F1
#
_cell.length_a   1.000
_cell.length_b   1.000
_cell.length_c   1.000
_cell.angle_alpha   90.00
_cell.angle_beta   90.00
_cell.angle_gamma   90.00
#
_symmetry.space_group_name_H-M   'P 1'
#
loop_
_entity.id
_entity.type
_entity.pdbx_description
1 polymer ?
#
loop_
_entity_poly.entity_id
_entity_poly.type
_entity_poly.pdbx_seq_one_letter_code
_entity_poly.pdbx_strand_id
1 'polypeptide(L)'
;MEVSELETKLNNLATSSFKFEIKESQNEDGSVEFNGDLIKLEQVYQGEIIVYLVKENDKEEILKIMPPHDGIDQWYVNTESAACLFGVDDLKLYIEILKIVAVFLQEKVVED
;
A
#
# COMPACT_ATOMS: atom_id res chain seq x y z
N MET A 1 9.87 -8.91 -7.30
CA MET A 1 9.35 -7.90 -8.26
C MET A 1 10.11 -6.64 -7.99
N GLU A 2 10.61 -5.98 -9.03
CA GLU A 2 11.31 -4.71 -8.87
C GLU A 2 10.31 -3.61 -8.47
N VAL A 3 10.75 -2.64 -7.66
CA VAL A 3 9.90 -1.53 -7.14
C VAL A 3 9.18 -0.79 -8.27
N SER A 4 9.88 -0.54 -9.38
CA SER A 4 9.36 0.16 -10.55
C SER A 4 8.29 -0.63 -11.31
N GLU A 5 8.40 -1.97 -11.34
CA GLU A 5 7.39 -2.85 -11.95
C GLU A 5 6.10 -2.83 -11.13
N LEU A 6 6.23 -2.89 -9.80
CA LEU A 6 5.08 -2.82 -8.89
C LEU A 6 4.38 -1.46 -9.01
N GLU A 7 5.13 -0.36 -9.06
CA GLU A 7 4.58 1.00 -9.19
C GLU A 7 3.79 1.15 -10.48
N THR A 8 4.39 0.72 -11.59
CA THR A 8 3.74 0.78 -12.91
C THR A 8 2.46 -0.05 -12.92
N LYS A 9 2.50 -1.25 -12.34
CA LYS A 9 1.36 -2.16 -12.30
C LYS A 9 0.20 -1.58 -11.50
N LEU A 10 0.45 -1.06 -10.31
CA LEU A 10 -0.60 -0.50 -9.45
C LEU A 10 -1.19 0.77 -10.04
N ASN A 11 -0.37 1.64 -10.62
CA ASN A 11 -0.85 2.84 -11.32
C ASN A 11 -1.71 2.50 -12.55
N ASN A 12 -1.45 1.39 -13.24
CA ASN A 12 -2.30 0.93 -14.35
C ASN A 12 -3.63 0.34 -13.89
N LEU A 13 -3.69 -0.20 -12.67
CA LEU A 13 -4.93 -0.72 -12.06
C LEU A 13 -5.78 0.38 -11.41
N ALA A 14 -5.18 1.53 -11.10
CA ALA A 14 -5.87 2.67 -10.54
C ALA A 14 -6.87 3.26 -11.55
N THR A 15 -8.14 3.32 -11.18
CA THR A 15 -9.18 4.00 -11.98
C THR A 15 -9.42 5.46 -11.55
N SER A 16 -8.72 5.93 -10.53
CA SER A 16 -8.91 7.24 -9.91
C SER A 16 -7.80 8.23 -10.27
N SER A 17 -7.95 9.47 -9.82
CA SER A 17 -6.96 10.54 -9.98
C SER A 17 -5.69 10.35 -9.14
N PHE A 18 -5.69 9.36 -8.24
CA PHE A 18 -4.58 9.09 -7.34
C PHE A 18 -3.48 8.31 -8.04
N LYS A 19 -2.23 8.64 -7.71
CA LYS A 19 -1.06 7.90 -8.16
C LYS A 19 -0.40 7.22 -6.98
N PHE A 20 0.05 6.00 -7.23
CA PHE A 20 0.91 5.25 -6.36
C PHE A 20 2.35 5.67 -6.58
N GLU A 21 3.05 5.98 -5.49
CA GLU A 21 4.50 6.14 -5.45
C GLU A 21 5.08 5.03 -4.57
N ILE A 22 6.05 4.27 -5.05
CA ILE A 22 6.67 3.17 -4.29
C ILE A 22 8.11 3.52 -3.93
N LYS A 23 8.44 3.40 -2.64
CA LYS A 23 9.83 3.51 -2.16
C LYS A 23 10.23 2.25 -1.43
N GLU A 24 11.47 1.83 -1.62
CA GLU A 24 12.08 0.80 -0.78
C GLU A 24 12.83 1.50 0.35
N SER A 25 12.51 1.14 1.60
CA SER A 25 13.20 1.65 2.78
C SER A 25 13.76 0.49 3.58
N GLN A 26 15.03 0.57 3.94
CA GLN A 26 15.65 -0.41 4.84
C GLN A 26 15.38 -0.12 6.32
N ASN A 27 14.76 1.02 6.63
CA ASN A 27 14.41 1.45 7.99
C ASN A 27 12.91 1.77 8.07
N GLU A 28 12.26 1.44 9.19
CA GLU A 28 10.84 1.79 9.43
C GLU A 28 10.60 3.32 9.45
N ASP A 29 11.65 4.12 9.70
CA ASP A 29 11.61 5.58 9.88
C ASP A 29 11.94 6.39 8.60
N GLY A 30 11.48 5.93 7.44
CA GLY A 30 11.60 6.70 6.19
C GLY A 30 10.74 7.97 6.22
N SER A 31 11.35 9.14 6.43
CA SER A 31 10.68 10.43 6.24
C SER A 31 10.33 10.60 4.76
N VAL A 32 9.04 10.72 4.47
CA VAL A 32 8.53 10.84 3.11
C VAL A 32 8.40 12.31 2.76
N GLU A 33 9.13 12.77 1.75
CA GLU A 33 8.93 14.12 1.21
C GLU A 33 7.59 14.24 0.47
N PHE A 34 6.91 15.36 0.77
CA PHE A 34 5.54 15.68 0.42
C PHE A 34 5.39 16.20 -1.03
N ASN A 35 4.35 15.75 -1.75
CA ASN A 35 3.91 16.33 -3.03
C ASN A 35 2.41 16.06 -3.32
N GLY A 36 1.49 16.58 -2.48
CA GLY A 36 0.04 16.63 -2.80
C GLY A 36 -0.78 15.37 -2.45
N ASP A 37 -1.91 15.18 -3.14
CA ASP A 37 -2.88 14.08 -2.92
C ASP A 37 -2.38 12.75 -3.51
N LEU A 38 -1.46 12.09 -2.83
CA LEU A 38 -0.81 10.86 -3.28
C LEU A 38 -1.05 9.68 -2.32
N ILE A 39 -1.16 8.47 -2.89
CA ILE A 39 -1.06 7.23 -2.11
C ILE A 39 0.40 6.78 -2.21
N LYS A 40 1.06 6.60 -1.08
CA LYS A 40 2.44 6.10 -1.06
C LYS A 40 2.50 4.68 -0.55
N LEU A 41 3.21 3.83 -1.27
CA LEU A 41 3.62 2.51 -0.83
C LEU A 41 5.08 2.53 -0.40
N GLU A 42 5.35 1.90 0.71
CA GLU A 42 6.71 1.72 1.21
C GLU A 42 6.98 0.24 1.40
N GLN A 43 7.93 -0.29 0.64
CA GLN A 43 8.43 -1.64 0.83
C GLN A 43 9.51 -1.60 1.91
N VAL A 44 9.29 -2.30 3.02
CA VAL A 44 10.19 -2.38 4.18
C VAL A 44 10.84 -3.77 4.29
N TYR A 45 11.64 -3.98 5.34
CA TYR A 45 12.41 -5.20 5.58
C TYR A 45 11.56 -6.47 5.40
N GLN A 46 12.15 -7.50 4.75
CA GLN A 46 11.48 -8.75 4.35
C GLN A 46 10.35 -8.64 3.32
N GLY A 47 10.13 -7.47 2.73
CA GLY A 47 9.17 -7.29 1.62
C GLY A 47 7.74 -6.98 2.07
N GLU A 48 7.56 -6.54 3.31
CA GLU A 48 6.30 -5.94 3.75
C GLU A 48 6.04 -4.64 2.98
N ILE A 49 4.78 -4.39 2.65
CA ILE A 49 4.37 -3.20 1.91
C ILE A 49 3.42 -2.41 2.80
N ILE A 50 3.85 -1.23 3.26
CA ILE A 50 3.02 -0.33 4.05
C ILE A 50 2.39 0.69 3.11
N VAL A 51 1.06 0.84 3.18
CA VAL A 51 0.31 1.82 2.38
C VAL A 51 -0.04 3.00 3.26
N TYR A 52 0.37 4.17 2.80
CA TYR A 52 0.11 5.44 3.46
C TYR A 52 -0.78 6.33 2.61
N LEU A 53 -1.71 7.02 3.27
CA LEU A 53 -2.35 8.21 2.73
C LEU A 53 -1.57 9.43 3.20
N VAL A 54 -1.15 10.25 2.24
CA VAL A 54 -0.42 11.48 2.52
C VAL A 54 -1.37 12.66 2.29
N LYS A 55 -1.59 13.45 3.34
CA LYS A 55 -2.35 14.71 3.31
C LYS A 55 -1.37 15.87 3.60
N GLU A 56 -1.78 17.12 3.33
CA GLU A 56 -0.89 18.30 3.36
C GLU A 56 0.10 18.40 4.54
N ASN A 57 -0.29 17.94 5.73
CA ASN A 57 0.57 18.00 6.92
C ASN A 57 0.65 16.65 7.67
N ASP A 58 0.17 15.56 7.08
CA ASP A 58 0.03 14.30 7.80
C ASP A 58 0.27 13.07 6.91
N LYS A 59 0.79 12.00 7.52
CA LYS A 59 1.02 10.68 6.91
C LYS A 59 0.28 9.67 7.77
N GLU A 60 -0.74 9.06 7.20
CA GLU A 60 -1.53 8.05 7.89
C GLU A 60 -1.28 6.67 7.28
N GLU A 61 -0.91 5.70 8.10
CA GLU A 61 -0.87 4.30 7.70
C GLU A 61 -2.30 3.79 7.55
N ILE A 62 -2.64 3.25 6.38
CA ILE A 62 -3.99 2.78 6.10
C ILE A 62 -4.07 1.26 6.11
N LEU A 63 -3.03 0.59 5.63
CA LEU A 63 -2.90 -0.87 5.70
C LEU A 63 -1.46 -1.30 5.50
N LYS A 64 -1.18 -2.56 5.88
CA LYS A 64 0.08 -3.23 5.61
C LYS A 64 -0.15 -4.55 4.90
N ILE A 65 0.52 -4.80 3.78
CA ILE A 65 0.54 -6.08 3.08
C ILE A 65 1.76 -6.85 3.58
N MET A 66 1.51 -7.98 4.20
CA MET A 66 2.53 -8.81 4.83
C MET A 66 2.90 -9.97 3.89
N PRO A 67 4.20 -10.24 3.69
CA PRO A 67 4.66 -11.44 3.02
C PRO A 67 4.46 -12.66 3.94
N PRO A 68 4.56 -13.89 3.41
CA PRO A 68 4.62 -15.10 4.23
C PRO A 68 5.74 -15.02 5.28
N HIS A 69 5.39 -15.24 6.54
CA HIS A 69 6.32 -15.27 7.68
C HIS A 69 5.73 -16.06 8.85
N ASP A 70 6.60 -16.54 9.74
CA ASP A 70 6.26 -17.08 11.08
C ASP A 70 4.93 -17.85 11.18
N GLY A 71 4.79 -18.93 10.41
CA GLY A 71 3.62 -19.82 10.47
C GLY A 71 2.44 -19.38 9.62
N ILE A 72 2.57 -18.30 8.85
CA ILE A 72 1.67 -17.89 7.78
C ILE A 72 2.40 -18.06 6.45
N ASP A 73 1.92 -18.99 5.63
CA ASP A 73 2.50 -19.39 4.34
C ASP A 73 2.01 -18.57 3.15
N GLN A 74 1.09 -17.63 3.38
CA GLN A 74 0.47 -16.81 2.35
C GLN A 74 0.65 -15.31 2.61
N TRP A 75 0.64 -14.52 1.54
CA TRP A 75 0.54 -13.06 1.64
C TRP A 75 -0.81 -12.67 2.27
N TYR A 76 -0.83 -11.68 3.16
CA TYR A 76 -2.06 -11.22 3.80
C TYR A 76 -2.05 -9.72 4.08
N VAL A 77 -3.20 -9.17 4.47
CA VAL A 77 -3.33 -7.75 4.85
C VAL A 77 -3.50 -7.63 6.36
N ASN A 78 -2.68 -6.79 6.98
CA ASN A 78 -2.91 -6.27 8.31
C ASN A 78 -3.63 -4.90 8.21
N THR A 79 -4.84 -4.83 8.76
CA THR A 79 -5.68 -3.62 8.76
C THR A 79 -5.78 -2.95 10.13
N GLU A 80 -5.02 -3.39 11.14
CA GLU A 80 -5.06 -2.82 12.50
C GLU A 80 -4.64 -1.34 12.54
N SER A 81 -3.98 -0.86 11.48
CA SER A 81 -3.46 0.51 11.37
C SER A 81 -4.46 1.56 10.88
N ALA A 82 -5.67 1.18 10.44
CA ALA A 82 -6.63 2.08 9.79
C ALA A 82 -7.37 2.99 10.81
N ALA A 83 -6.76 4.11 11.20
CA ALA A 83 -7.32 5.02 12.20
C ALA A 83 -8.40 5.99 11.66
N CYS A 84 -8.44 6.31 10.36
CA CYS A 84 -9.31 7.40 9.88
C CYS A 84 -10.08 7.04 8.60
N LEU A 85 -11.23 6.39 8.76
CA LEU A 85 -12.28 6.29 7.74
C LEU A 85 -13.48 7.20 8.07
N PHE A 86 -13.24 8.37 8.67
CA PHE A 86 -14.32 9.27 9.11
C PHE A 86 -14.87 10.19 8.00
N GLY A 87 -14.49 9.98 6.73
CA GLY A 87 -14.97 10.73 5.57
C GLY A 87 -15.48 9.84 4.43
N VAL A 88 -16.52 10.29 3.70
CA VAL A 88 -17.09 9.55 2.55
C VAL A 88 -16.08 9.38 1.42
N ASP A 89 -15.23 10.38 1.18
CA ASP A 89 -14.24 10.32 0.12
C ASP A 89 -13.01 9.49 0.53
N ASP A 90 -12.59 9.55 1.80
CA ASP A 90 -11.57 8.66 2.36
C ASP A 90 -12.01 7.18 2.32
N LEU A 91 -13.31 6.91 2.55
CA LEU A 91 -13.87 5.55 2.43
C LEU A 91 -13.85 5.02 0.99
N LYS A 92 -14.17 5.87 0.00
CA LYS A 92 -14.08 5.47 -1.41
C LYS A 92 -12.64 5.12 -1.77
N LEU A 93 -11.70 5.95 -1.33
CA LEU A 93 -10.27 5.72 -1.54
C LEU A 93 -9.81 4.40 -0.91
N TYR A 94 -10.20 4.14 0.33
CA TYR A 94 -9.90 2.89 1.02
C TYR A 94 -10.45 1.67 0.27
N ILE A 95 -11.69 1.75 -0.23
CA ILE A 95 -12.29 0.67 -1.04
C ILE A 95 -11.50 0.45 -2.33
N GLU A 96 -11.03 1.50 -3.00
CA GLU A 96 -10.18 1.36 -4.19
C GLU A 96 -8.84 0.70 -3.88
N ILE A 97 -8.18 1.12 -2.80
CA ILE A 97 -6.94 0.49 -2.33
C ILE A 97 -7.18 -0.99 -2.04
N LEU A 98 -8.25 -1.34 -1.32
CA LEU A 98 -8.58 -2.74 -1.01
C LEU A 98 -8.83 -3.58 -2.27
N LYS A 99 -9.47 -3.01 -3.32
CA LYS A 99 -9.66 -3.72 -4.59
C LYS A 99 -8.32 -4.02 -5.27
N ILE A 100 -7.41 -3.06 -5.25
CA ILE A 100 -6.07 -3.22 -5.84
C ILE A 100 -5.26 -4.25 -5.05
N VAL A 101 -5.29 -4.19 -3.73
CA VAL A 101 -4.65 -5.18 -2.85
C VAL A 101 -5.25 -6.58 -3.06
N ALA A 102 -6.56 -6.69 -3.21
CA ALA A 102 -7.21 -7.98 -3.49
C ALA A 102 -6.72 -8.59 -4.81
N VAL A 103 -6.57 -7.79 -5.87
CA VAL A 103 -5.98 -8.26 -7.15
C VAL A 103 -4.53 -8.69 -6.95
N PHE A 104 -3.72 -7.89 -6.25
CA PHE A 104 -2.33 -8.23 -5.95
C PHE A 104 -2.21 -9.57 -5.21
N LEU A 105 -3.04 -9.79 -4.18
CA LEU A 105 -3.04 -11.05 -3.42
C LEU A 105 -3.51 -12.23 -4.28
N GLN A 106 -4.51 -12.04 -5.13
CA GLN A 106 -4.96 -13.09 -6.05
C GLN A 106 -3.85 -13.54 -7.00
N GLU A 107 -3.06 -12.62 -7.53
CA GLU A 107 -1.93 -12.97 -8.40
C GLU A 107 -0.84 -13.74 -7.65
N LYS A 108 -0.59 -13.36 -6.39
CA LYS A 108 0.39 -14.05 -5.53
C LYS A 108 -0.03 -15.46 -5.13
N VAL A 109 -1.32 -15.78 -5.15
CA VAL A 109 -1.86 -17.13 -4.96
C VAL A 109 -1.71 -18.00 -6.23
N VAL A 110 -1.58 -17.39 -7.40
CA VAL A 110 -1.49 -18.10 -8.70
C VAL A 110 -0.04 -18.36 -9.12
N GLU A 111 0.92 -17.58 -8.60
CA GLU A 111 2.37 -17.82 -8.74
C GLU A 111 2.86 -18.91 -7.76
N ASP A 112 2.46 -20.17 -7.99
CA ASP A 112 3.04 -21.39 -7.39
C ASP A 112 3.78 -22.22 -8.45
#